data_AF-A0A2I2FSI6-F1
#
_entry.id   AF-A0A2I2FSI6-F1
#
_cell.length_a   1.000
_cell.length_b   1.000
_cell.length_c   1.000
_cell.angle_alpha   90.00
_cell.angle_beta   90.00
_cell.angle_gamma   90.00
#
_symmetry.space_group_name_H-M   'P 1'
#
loop_
_entity.id
_entity.type
_entity.pdbx_description
1 polymer ?
#
loop_
_entity_poly.entity_id
_entity_poly.type
_entity_poly.pdbx_seq_one_letter_code
_entity_poly.pdbx_strand_id
1 'polypeptide(L)'
;MDSTRTVPELKSSFLRTQVRILSESLEAPENWKQYATDPENDELTDKVVGDVLQKLNAALKQHNRIVYSSQAIHHVAQQIASLYWKTITQASRNQHSLERGVEKTVDLSSHMNITQLPVELSDPSASEEDRLRYQQLRERLIGLDNRRQQRQRRLDQLRQLQHLLEPFQEPQENIQPNLVTRDGELMQELEKMRMLTARVGGRIHQSQRPDSSQERTATYSLGSDEKIAALFDMM
;
A
#
# COMPACT_ATOMS: atom_id res chain seq x y z
N MET A 1 28.89 -4.34 3.12
CA MET A 1 28.17 -5.18 2.11
C MET A 1 26.66 -4.96 2.28
N ASP A 2 26.23 -3.71 2.48
CA ASP A 2 24.91 -3.40 3.06
C ASP A 2 24.03 -2.57 2.10
N SER A 3 24.58 -2.17 0.95
CA SER A 3 23.95 -1.26 -0.01
C SER A 3 22.87 -1.90 -0.89
N THR A 4 22.62 -3.21 -0.79
CA THR A 4 21.64 -3.93 -1.62
C THR A 4 20.41 -4.41 -0.87
N ARG A 5 20.35 -4.22 0.46
CA ARG A 5 19.22 -4.70 1.27
C ARG A 5 18.06 -3.71 1.20
N THR A 6 16.85 -4.23 1.03
CA THR A 6 15.63 -3.42 1.04
C THR A 6 15.35 -2.88 2.45
N VAL A 7 14.66 -1.75 2.56
CA VAL A 7 14.26 -1.16 3.86
C VAL A 7 13.60 -2.16 4.84
N PRO A 8 12.64 -3.02 4.42
CA PRO A 8 12.08 -4.02 5.34
C PRO A 8 13.10 -5.08 5.76
N GLU A 9 14.05 -5.46 4.90
CA GLU A 9 15.12 -6.39 5.27
C GLU A 9 16.05 -5.78 6.32
N LEU A 10 16.43 -4.50 6.17
CA LEU A 10 17.22 -3.78 7.17
C LEU A 10 16.50 -3.74 8.51
N LYS A 11 15.21 -3.37 8.54
CA LYS A 11 14.40 -3.35 9.77
C LYS A 11 14.29 -4.74 10.40
N SER A 12 14.04 -5.77 9.60
CA SER A 12 13.96 -7.15 10.10
C SER A 12 15.31 -7.63 10.66
N SER A 13 16.43 -7.25 10.05
CA SER A 13 17.76 -7.60 10.52
C SER A 13 18.09 -6.92 11.84
N PHE A 14 17.73 -5.65 12.00
CA PHE A 14 17.86 -4.92 13.26
C PHE A 14 17.01 -5.54 14.36
N LEU A 15 15.74 -5.87 14.07
CA LEU A 15 14.88 -6.53 15.06
C LEU A 15 15.44 -7.90 15.46
N ARG A 16 15.99 -8.68 14.53
CA ARG A 16 16.65 -9.96 14.85
C ARG A 16 17.87 -9.77 15.74
N THR A 17 18.70 -8.76 15.50
CA THR A 17 19.87 -8.51 16.35
C THR A 17 19.46 -8.05 17.74
N GLN A 18 18.47 -7.15 17.85
CA GLN A 18 17.96 -6.69 19.14
C GLN A 18 17.29 -7.80 19.93
N VAL A 19 16.44 -8.61 19.28
CA VAL A 19 15.84 -9.78 19.92
C VAL A 19 16.93 -10.72 20.41
N ARG A 20 17.98 -10.98 19.62
CA ARG A 20 19.09 -11.85 20.03
C ARG A 20 19.77 -11.34 21.30
N ILE A 21 20.09 -10.05 21.38
CA ILE A 21 20.73 -9.41 22.54
C ILE A 21 19.81 -9.47 23.76
N LEU A 22 18.54 -9.12 23.61
CA LEU A 22 17.58 -9.11 24.72
C LEU A 22 17.14 -10.52 25.16
N SER A 23 17.33 -11.53 24.30
CA SER A 23 17.02 -12.94 24.56
C SER A 23 18.19 -13.74 25.14
N GLU A 24 19.30 -13.08 25.46
CA GLU A 24 20.47 -13.72 26.03
C GLU A 24 20.11 -14.43 27.34
N SER A 25 20.75 -15.58 27.59
CA SER A 25 20.45 -16.38 28.78
C SER A 25 20.86 -15.64 30.04
N LEU A 26 20.00 -15.71 31.05
CA LEU A 26 20.28 -15.16 32.36
C LEU A 26 21.31 -16.03 33.06
N GLU A 27 22.40 -15.41 33.50
CA GLU A 27 23.42 -16.05 34.34
C GLU A 27 23.22 -15.63 35.80
N ALA A 28 23.60 -16.50 36.74
CA ALA A 28 23.59 -16.15 38.15
C ALA A 28 24.64 -15.04 38.40
N PRO A 29 24.30 -13.92 39.05
CA PRO A 29 25.32 -12.98 39.48
C PRO A 29 26.26 -13.66 40.48
N GLU A 30 27.58 -13.42 40.37
CA GLU A 30 28.61 -14.09 41.19
C GLU A 30 28.40 -13.91 42.71
N ASN A 31 27.70 -12.85 43.10
CA ASN A 31 27.37 -12.51 44.47
C ASN A 31 25.92 -12.79 44.86
N TRP A 32 25.19 -13.67 44.14
CA TRP A 32 23.77 -13.96 44.40
C TRP A 32 23.49 -14.34 45.87
N LYS A 33 24.44 -15.01 46.52
CA LYS A 33 24.37 -15.42 47.93
C LYS A 33 24.30 -14.24 48.91
N GLN A 34 24.82 -13.06 48.55
CA GLN A 34 24.75 -11.86 49.37
C GLN A 34 23.35 -11.23 49.38
N TYR A 35 22.51 -11.59 48.41
CA TYR A 35 21.13 -11.10 48.31
C TYR A 35 20.11 -12.06 48.94
N ALA A 36 20.50 -13.29 49.27
CA ALA A 36 19.66 -14.24 49.99
C ALA A 36 19.52 -13.80 51.45
N THR A 37 18.35 -13.30 51.82
CA THR A 37 18.15 -12.52 53.06
C THR A 37 17.91 -13.35 54.33
N ASP A 38 18.01 -14.68 54.30
CA ASP A 38 17.78 -15.52 55.49
C ASP A 38 18.74 -16.72 55.53
N PRO A 39 19.70 -16.77 56.48
CA PRO A 39 20.58 -17.92 56.67
C PRO A 39 19.96 -19.06 57.51
N GLU A 40 18.75 -18.89 58.07
CA GLU A 40 18.13 -19.88 58.99
C GLU A 40 17.34 -21.00 58.29
N ASN A 41 16.92 -20.81 57.03
CA ASN A 41 16.22 -21.85 56.27
C ASN A 41 17.15 -22.40 55.20
N ASP A 42 17.62 -23.65 55.39
CA ASP A 42 18.38 -24.49 54.44
C ASP A 42 19.20 -23.72 53.39
N GLU A 43 20.52 -23.66 53.58
CA GLU A 43 21.47 -23.07 52.62
C GLU A 43 21.12 -23.49 51.17
N LEU A 44 20.57 -22.56 50.39
CA LEU A 44 20.24 -22.80 48.99
C LEU A 44 21.49 -23.31 48.27
N THR A 45 21.46 -24.59 47.89
CA THR A 45 22.60 -25.21 47.24
C THR A 45 22.73 -24.65 45.83
N ASP A 46 23.97 -24.37 45.41
CA ASP A 46 24.29 -23.84 44.08
C ASP A 46 23.70 -24.69 42.93
N LYS A 47 23.54 -25.99 43.17
CA LYS A 47 22.86 -26.94 42.27
C LYS A 47 21.38 -26.60 42.06
N VAL A 48 20.64 -26.24 43.12
CA VAL A 48 19.21 -25.91 43.03
C VAL A 48 19.03 -24.61 42.26
N VAL A 49 19.89 -23.62 42.51
CA VAL A 49 19.89 -22.34 41.77
C VAL A 49 20.24 -22.58 40.30
N GLY A 50 21.26 -23.40 40.02
CA GLY A 50 21.61 -23.82 38.67
C GLY A 50 20.45 -24.50 37.94
N ASP A 51 19.77 -25.44 38.59
CA ASP A 51 18.62 -26.16 38.01
C ASP A 51 17.42 -25.24 37.74
N VAL A 52 17.13 -24.32 38.66
CA VAL A 52 16.07 -23.31 38.48
C VAL A 52 16.42 -22.36 37.34
N LEU A 53 17.66 -21.88 37.25
CA LEU A 53 18.13 -21.03 36.16
C LEU A 53 18.09 -21.76 34.81
N GLN A 54 18.44 -23.05 34.77
CA GLN A 54 18.31 -23.85 33.56
C GLN A 54 16.85 -23.99 33.12
N LYS A 55 15.92 -24.29 34.04
CA LYS A 55 14.49 -24.36 33.74
C LYS A 55 13.92 -23.02 33.30
N LEU A 56 14.32 -21.93 33.94
CA LEU A 56 13.92 -20.57 33.58
C LEU A 56 14.42 -20.21 32.18
N ASN A 57 15.71 -20.43 31.90
CA ASN A 57 16.29 -20.18 30.59
C ASN A 57 15.64 -21.05 29.49
N ALA A 58 15.26 -22.30 29.80
CA ALA A 58 14.53 -23.16 28.87
C ALA A 58 13.12 -22.61 28.56
N ALA A 59 12.38 -22.20 29.59
CA ALA A 59 11.06 -21.58 29.43
C ALA A 59 11.14 -20.25 28.63
N LEU A 60 12.16 -19.44 28.91
CA LEU A 60 12.42 -18.16 28.23
C LEU A 60 12.76 -18.39 26.74
N LYS A 61 13.60 -19.39 26.43
CA LYS A 61 13.87 -19.81 25.05
C LYS A 61 12.61 -20.27 24.32
N GLN A 62 11.75 -21.04 24.98
CA GLN A 62 10.48 -21.49 24.40
C GLN A 62 9.54 -20.30 24.10
N HIS A 63 9.40 -19.38 25.05
CA HIS A 63 8.59 -18.17 24.88
C HIS A 63 9.13 -17.30 23.73
N ASN A 64 10.44 -17.02 23.71
CA ASN A 64 11.06 -16.20 22.68
C ASN A 64 10.91 -16.81 21.28
N ARG A 65 10.95 -18.15 21.15
CA ARG A 65 10.72 -18.81 19.85
C ARG A 65 9.29 -18.60 19.33
N ILE A 66 8.31 -18.55 20.23
CA ILE A 66 6.89 -18.39 19.88
C ILE A 66 6.60 -16.92 19.56
N VAL A 67 7.00 -16.01 20.45
CA VAL A 67 6.69 -14.58 20.34
C VAL A 67 7.52 -13.89 19.25
N TYR A 68 8.82 -14.18 19.18
CA TYR A 68 9.74 -13.58 18.21
C TYR A 68 10.04 -14.55 17.06
N SER A 69 8.99 -15.17 16.51
CA SER A 69 9.13 -16.00 15.32
C SER A 69 9.64 -15.17 14.13
N SER A 70 10.31 -15.83 13.17
CA SER A 70 10.83 -15.14 11.97
C SER A 70 9.73 -14.42 11.18
N GLN A 71 8.51 -15.00 11.16
CA GLN A 71 7.33 -14.43 10.54
C GLN A 71 6.81 -13.21 11.32
N ALA A 72 6.75 -13.27 12.64
CA ALA A 72 6.33 -12.14 13.47
C ALA A 72 7.28 -10.96 13.30
N ILE A 73 8.59 -11.20 13.32
CA ILE A 73 9.60 -10.15 13.10
C ILE A 73 9.45 -9.53 11.70
N HIS A 74 9.22 -10.35 10.67
CA HIS A 74 9.00 -9.85 9.32
C HIS A 74 7.73 -9.00 9.21
N HIS A 75 6.63 -9.47 9.80
CA HIS A 75 5.35 -8.76 9.80
C HIS A 75 5.44 -7.42 10.54
N VAL A 76 6.07 -7.38 11.71
CA VAL A 76 6.31 -6.13 12.46
C VAL A 76 7.20 -5.18 11.66
N ALA A 77 8.28 -5.68 11.04
CA ALA A 77 9.13 -4.86 10.18
C ALA A 77 8.34 -4.26 9.00
N GLN A 78 7.44 -5.03 8.40
CA GLN A 78 6.56 -4.58 7.32
C GLN A 78 5.51 -3.57 7.82
N GLN A 79 4.93 -3.76 9.00
CA GLN A 79 4.02 -2.79 9.62
C GLN A 79 4.73 -1.46 9.88
N ILE A 80 5.92 -1.48 10.48
CA ILE A 80 6.72 -0.27 10.71
C ILE A 80 7.07 0.42 9.39
N ALA A 81 7.39 -0.35 8.35
CA ALA A 81 7.60 0.21 7.01
C ALA A 81 6.32 0.86 6.47
N SER A 82 5.17 0.20 6.59
CA SER A 82 3.88 0.74 6.13
C SER A 82 3.48 2.02 6.88
N LEU A 83 3.71 2.08 8.20
CA LEU A 83 3.44 3.26 9.01
C LEU A 83 4.35 4.42 8.61
N TYR A 84 5.64 4.16 8.41
CA TYR A 84 6.59 5.15 7.90
C TYR A 84 6.13 5.73 6.55
N TRP A 85 5.74 4.86 5.61
CA TRP A 85 5.19 5.30 4.33
C TRP A 85 3.90 6.10 4.48
N LYS A 86 2.99 5.69 5.37
CA LYS A 86 1.77 6.46 5.68
C LYS A 86 2.11 7.85 6.21
N THR A 87 3.02 7.96 7.17
CA THR A 87 3.48 9.24 7.72
C THR A 87 4.11 10.11 6.64
N ILE A 88 4.91 9.54 5.73
CA ILE A 88 5.49 10.28 4.59
C ILE A 88 4.40 10.78 3.64
N THR A 89 3.44 9.93 3.27
CA THR A 89 2.35 10.35 2.40
C THR A 89 1.50 11.45 3.04
N GLN A 90 1.33 11.41 4.38
CA GLN A 90 0.62 12.44 5.14
C GLN A 90 1.44 13.73 5.26
N ALA A 91 2.74 13.64 5.54
CA ALA A 91 3.65 14.78 5.60
C ALA A 91 3.80 15.45 4.22
N SER A 92 3.77 14.67 3.14
CA SER A 92 3.75 15.22 1.78
C SER A 92 2.45 15.95 1.45
N ARG A 93 1.33 15.58 2.09
CA ARG A 93 0.03 16.24 1.90
C ARG A 93 -0.04 17.57 2.67
N ASN A 94 0.75 17.68 3.73
CA ASN A 94 0.95 18.92 4.46
C ASN A 94 2.10 19.71 3.80
N GLN A 95 1.75 20.65 2.93
CA GLN A 95 2.68 21.56 2.22
C GLN A 95 3.75 22.21 3.14
N HIS A 96 3.49 22.31 4.45
CA HIS A 96 4.38 22.90 5.46
C HIS A 96 5.46 21.96 6.02
N SER A 97 5.44 20.64 5.76
CA SER A 97 6.53 19.75 6.18
C SER A 97 7.72 19.74 5.22
N LEU A 98 7.59 20.38 4.05
CA LEU A 98 8.65 20.49 3.03
C LEU A 98 9.86 21.31 3.52
N GLU A 99 9.71 22.09 4.59
CA GLU A 99 10.81 22.81 5.25
C GLU A 99 11.66 21.92 6.16
N ARG A 100 11.11 20.77 6.59
CA ARG A 100 11.84 19.78 7.39
C ARG A 100 12.48 18.81 6.40
N GLY A 101 13.68 19.15 5.94
CA GLY A 101 14.40 18.44 4.87
C GLY A 101 14.41 16.91 4.97
N VAL A 102 14.73 16.27 3.84
CA VAL A 102 14.74 14.81 3.67
C VAL A 102 15.72 14.16 4.67
N GLU A 103 15.24 13.22 5.50
CA GLU A 103 16.11 12.51 6.44
C GLU A 103 17.16 11.67 5.69
N LYS A 104 18.37 11.53 6.26
CA LYS A 104 19.51 10.81 5.63
C LYS A 104 19.22 9.34 5.30
N THR A 105 18.23 8.74 5.95
CA THR A 105 17.81 7.34 5.79
C THR A 105 16.67 7.16 4.79
N VAL A 106 16.19 8.24 4.16
CA VAL A 106 15.08 8.18 3.22
C VAL A 106 15.49 7.42 1.97
N ASP A 107 14.61 6.52 1.54
CA ASP A 107 14.79 5.77 0.30
C ASP A 107 14.60 6.68 -0.92
N LEU A 108 15.71 6.99 -1.59
CA LEU A 108 15.74 7.80 -2.80
C LEU A 108 15.28 7.05 -4.06
N SER A 109 14.75 5.83 -3.92
CA SER A 109 14.11 5.12 -5.02
C SER A 109 12.66 5.58 -5.26
N SER A 110 11.99 6.21 -4.30
CA SER A 110 10.59 6.66 -4.46
C SER A 110 10.49 8.04 -5.10
N HIS A 111 9.68 8.19 -6.15
CA HIS A 111 9.45 9.47 -6.83
C HIS A 111 9.07 10.61 -5.86
N MET A 112 8.24 10.31 -4.85
CA MET A 112 7.80 11.30 -3.86
C MET A 112 8.95 11.87 -3.04
N ASN A 113 9.91 11.02 -2.65
CA ASN A 113 11.07 11.45 -1.89
C ASN A 113 12.03 12.27 -2.74
N ILE A 114 12.14 11.93 -4.03
CA ILE A 114 12.94 12.66 -5.01
C ILE A 114 12.38 14.08 -5.21
N THR A 115 11.05 14.23 -5.30
CA THR A 115 10.42 15.55 -5.44
C THR A 115 10.59 16.43 -4.20
N GLN A 116 10.81 15.84 -3.02
CA GLN A 116 11.02 16.55 -1.77
C GLN A 116 12.48 17.01 -1.57
N LEU A 117 13.40 16.63 -2.46
CA LEU A 117 14.80 17.01 -2.33
C LEU A 117 14.99 18.53 -2.55
N PRO A 118 15.65 19.23 -1.61
CA PRO A 118 15.98 20.64 -1.74
C PRO A 118 16.73 20.93 -3.04
N VAL A 119 16.48 22.10 -3.64
CA VAL A 119 17.20 22.56 -4.84
C VAL A 119 18.66 22.86 -4.51
N GLU A 120 18.91 23.40 -3.32
CA GLU A 120 20.24 23.77 -2.83
C GLU A 120 20.53 23.08 -1.49
N LEU A 121 21.81 22.78 -1.27
CA LEU A 121 22.27 22.21 -0.01
C LEU A 121 22.40 23.35 1.02
N SER A 122 21.47 23.41 1.98
CA SER A 122 21.41 24.46 3.01
C SER A 122 22.49 24.34 4.10
N ASP A 123 23.37 23.35 4.04
CA ASP A 123 24.43 23.17 5.04
C ASP A 123 25.48 24.29 4.94
N PRO A 124 25.68 25.09 6.01
CA PRO A 124 26.61 26.21 6.00
C PRO A 124 28.09 25.77 6.03
N SER A 125 28.37 24.51 6.35
CA SER A 125 29.72 23.92 6.40
C SER A 125 30.14 23.24 5.09
N ALA A 126 29.26 23.16 4.08
CA ALA A 126 29.56 22.49 2.82
C ALA A 126 30.41 23.37 1.91
N SER A 127 31.44 22.79 1.28
CA SER A 127 32.25 23.46 0.27
C SER A 127 31.42 23.76 -0.99
N GLU A 128 31.82 24.76 -1.77
CA GLU A 128 31.20 25.05 -3.07
C GLU A 128 31.26 23.85 -4.01
N GLU A 129 32.33 23.06 -3.94
CA GLU A 129 32.49 21.80 -4.69
C GLU A 129 31.43 20.76 -4.32
N ASP A 130 31.08 20.65 -3.03
CA ASP A 130 30.06 19.72 -2.54
C ASP A 130 28.67 20.13 -3.00
N ARG A 131 28.40 21.45 -3.07
CA ARG A 131 27.15 22.00 -3.59
C ARG A 131 26.96 21.70 -5.07
N LEU A 132 28.02 21.89 -5.87
CA LEU A 132 28.00 21.55 -7.30
C LEU A 132 27.81 20.04 -7.50
N ARG A 133 28.51 19.22 -6.72
CA ARG A 133 28.37 17.76 -6.76
C ARG A 133 26.95 17.32 -6.41
N TYR A 134 26.34 17.92 -5.39
CA TYR A 134 24.95 17.66 -5.03
C TYR A 134 24.00 17.97 -6.18
N GLN A 135 24.13 19.13 -6.82
CA GLN A 135 23.29 19.53 -7.94
C GLN A 135 23.39 18.53 -9.11
N GLN A 136 24.61 18.14 -9.50
CA GLN A 136 24.83 17.14 -10.55
C GLN A 136 24.18 15.78 -10.23
N LEU A 137 24.31 15.33 -8.97
CA LEU A 137 23.71 14.07 -8.53
C LEU A 137 22.18 14.15 -8.51
N ARG A 138 21.62 15.28 -8.08
CA ARG A 138 20.17 15.54 -8.08
C ARG A 138 19.60 15.53 -9.49
N GLU A 139 20.23 16.20 -10.44
CA GLU A 139 19.82 16.18 -11.85
C GLU A 139 19.84 14.77 -12.44
N ARG A 140 20.93 14.02 -12.19
CA ARG A 140 21.04 12.63 -12.63
C ARG A 140 19.93 11.77 -12.05
N LEU A 141 19.61 11.95 -10.78
CA LEU A 141 18.60 11.19 -10.05
C LEU A 141 17.19 11.50 -10.57
N ILE A 142 16.87 12.78 -10.84
CA ILE A 142 15.61 13.18 -11.50
C ILE A 142 15.51 12.56 -12.90
N GLY A 143 16.61 12.58 -13.67
CA GLY A 143 16.66 11.96 -15.01
C GLY A 143 16.40 10.45 -14.98
N LEU A 144 16.96 9.74 -13.99
CA LEU A 144 16.72 8.31 -13.80
C LEU A 144 15.28 8.03 -13.36
N ASP A 145 14.70 8.86 -12.50
CA ASP A 145 13.32 8.70 -12.07
C ASP A 145 12.33 8.92 -13.21
N ASN A 146 12.55 9.94 -14.04
CA ASN A 146 11.74 10.16 -15.24
C ASN A 146 11.76 8.94 -16.18
N ARG A 147 12.94 8.33 -16.40
CA ARG A 147 13.07 7.10 -17.20
C ARG A 147 12.32 5.93 -16.56
N ARG A 148 12.36 5.81 -15.23
CA ARG A 148 11.62 4.79 -14.49
C ARG A 148 10.11 4.96 -14.68
N GLN A 149 9.59 6.18 -14.52
CA GLN A 149 8.18 6.48 -14.72
C GLN A 149 7.70 6.17 -16.14
N GLN A 150 8.49 6.54 -17.15
CA GLN A 150 8.16 6.24 -18.55
C GLN A 150 8.07 4.72 -18.78
N ARG A 151 9.00 3.94 -18.23
CA ARG A 151 8.95 2.47 -18.31
C ARG A 151 7.74 1.91 -17.59
N GLN A 152 7.40 2.45 -16.43
CA GLN A 152 6.25 2.00 -15.65
C GLN A 152 4.93 2.29 -16.37
N ARG A 153 4.76 3.50 -16.91
CA ARG A 153 3.59 3.83 -17.75
C ARG A 153 3.47 2.92 -18.97
N ARG A 154 4.59 2.61 -19.64
CA ARG A 154 4.60 1.66 -20.76
C ARG A 154 4.19 0.25 -20.32
N LEU A 155 4.66 -0.19 -19.16
CA LEU A 155 4.28 -1.48 -18.58
C LEU A 155 2.78 -1.52 -18.28
N ASP A 156 2.25 -0.47 -17.65
CA ASP A 156 0.83 -0.37 -17.32
C ASP A 156 -0.04 -0.36 -18.58
N GLN A 157 0.36 0.37 -19.63
CA GLN A 157 -0.28 0.33 -20.94
C GLN A 157 -0.27 -1.07 -21.55
N LEU A 158 0.87 -1.78 -21.50
CA LEU A 158 0.96 -3.14 -22.02
C LEU A 158 0.10 -4.12 -21.22
N ARG A 159 -0.01 -3.97 -19.90
CA ARG A 159 -0.91 -4.75 -19.06
C ARG A 159 -2.38 -4.47 -19.39
N GLN A 160 -2.74 -3.22 -19.62
CA GLN A 160 -4.09 -2.85 -20.06
C GLN A 160 -4.42 -3.49 -21.42
N LEU A 161 -3.50 -3.40 -22.38
CA LEU A 161 -3.66 -4.07 -23.67
C LEU A 161 -3.75 -5.58 -23.52
N GLN A 162 -2.92 -6.19 -22.66
CA GLN A 162 -3.00 -7.62 -22.37
C GLN A 162 -4.37 -8.01 -21.81
N HIS A 163 -4.93 -7.21 -20.90
CA HIS A 163 -6.25 -7.43 -20.33
C HIS A 163 -7.35 -7.27 -21.39
N LEU A 164 -7.24 -6.32 -22.31
CA LEU A 164 -8.16 -6.18 -23.45
C LEU A 164 -8.06 -7.35 -24.45
N LEU A 165 -6.90 -8.00 -24.52
CA LEU A 165 -6.65 -9.16 -25.38
C LEU A 165 -7.01 -10.49 -24.70
N GLU A 166 -7.23 -10.49 -23.38
CA GLU A 166 -7.60 -11.67 -22.60
C GLU A 166 -8.88 -12.36 -23.15
N PRO A 167 -9.97 -11.63 -23.48
CA PRO A 167 -11.17 -12.25 -24.08
C PRO A 167 -10.93 -12.87 -25.46
N PHE A 168 -9.87 -12.47 -26.17
CA PHE A 168 -9.52 -13.02 -27.49
C PHE A 168 -8.70 -14.32 -27.41
N GLN A 169 -8.24 -14.72 -26.22
CA GLN A 169 -7.53 -15.99 -26.05
C GLN A 169 -8.48 -17.19 -26.22
N GLU A 170 -9.74 -17.02 -25.81
CA GLU A 170 -10.81 -18.02 -25.97
C GLU A 170 -11.99 -17.40 -26.74
N PRO A 171 -11.83 -17.19 -28.06
CA PRO A 171 -12.82 -16.47 -28.85
C PRO A 171 -14.15 -17.21 -28.95
N GLN A 172 -14.14 -18.55 -28.82
CA GLN A 172 -15.36 -19.37 -28.87
C GLN A 172 -16.24 -19.19 -27.64
N GLU A 173 -15.65 -18.98 -26.46
CA GLU A 173 -16.40 -18.82 -25.21
C GLU A 173 -16.76 -17.36 -24.93
N ASN A 174 -15.85 -16.41 -25.22
CA ASN A 174 -16.03 -15.00 -24.82
C ASN A 174 -16.59 -14.10 -25.93
N ILE A 175 -16.28 -14.36 -27.20
CA ILE A 175 -16.61 -13.43 -28.32
C ILE A 175 -17.83 -13.91 -29.09
N GLN A 176 -17.94 -15.20 -29.38
CA GLN A 176 -19.06 -15.75 -30.14
C GLN A 176 -20.46 -15.52 -29.53
N PRO A 177 -20.70 -15.67 -28.21
CA PRO A 177 -22.03 -15.40 -27.65
C PRO A 177 -22.39 -13.91 -27.63
N ASN A 178 -21.37 -13.03 -27.58
CA ASN A 178 -21.54 -11.58 -27.58
C ASN A 178 -21.60 -10.96 -29.00
N LEU A 179 -21.52 -11.79 -30.04
CA LEU A 179 -21.61 -11.34 -31.42
C LEU A 179 -23.09 -11.15 -31.81
N VAL A 180 -23.42 -10.00 -32.41
CA VAL A 180 -24.76 -9.72 -32.95
C VAL A 180 -24.94 -10.48 -34.27
N THR A 181 -25.05 -11.81 -34.19
CA THR A 181 -25.49 -12.63 -35.32
C THR A 181 -27.01 -12.72 -35.30
N ARG A 182 -27.61 -12.98 -36.48
CA ARG A 182 -29.08 -13.02 -36.65
C ARG A 182 -29.79 -13.99 -35.70
N ASP A 183 -29.09 -15.01 -35.20
CA ASP A 183 -29.61 -16.02 -34.27
C ASP A 183 -28.83 -16.07 -32.93
N GLY A 184 -28.00 -15.05 -32.64
CA GLY A 184 -27.14 -15.01 -31.46
C GLY A 184 -27.89 -14.75 -30.15
N GLU A 185 -27.36 -15.26 -29.04
CA GLU A 185 -27.95 -15.12 -27.69
C GLU A 185 -28.20 -13.64 -27.32
N LEU A 186 -27.27 -12.75 -27.68
CA LEU A 186 -27.41 -11.30 -27.47
C LEU A 186 -28.57 -10.67 -28.26
N MET A 187 -28.87 -11.15 -29.48
CA MET A 187 -30.02 -10.66 -30.25
C MET A 187 -31.34 -11.09 -29.61
N GLN A 188 -31.40 -12.31 -29.05
CA GLN A 188 -32.56 -12.77 -28.28
C GLN A 188 -32.76 -11.95 -27.00
N GLU A 189 -31.69 -11.59 -26.30
CA GLU A 189 -31.78 -10.69 -25.13
C GLU A 189 -32.18 -9.26 -25.51
N LEU A 190 -31.66 -8.72 -26.62
CA LEU A 190 -32.08 -7.41 -27.15
C LEU A 190 -33.54 -7.41 -27.58
N GLU A 191 -34.04 -8.49 -28.17
CA GLU A 191 -35.46 -8.62 -28.53
C GLU A 191 -36.37 -8.74 -27.30
N LYS A 192 -35.95 -9.50 -26.27
CA LYS A 192 -36.61 -9.52 -24.96
C LYS A 192 -36.63 -8.12 -24.32
N MET A 193 -35.52 -7.39 -24.34
CA MET A 193 -35.46 -6.02 -23.87
C MET A 193 -36.39 -5.10 -24.66
N ARG A 194 -36.45 -5.22 -25.99
CA ARG A 194 -37.37 -4.44 -26.84
C ARG A 194 -38.83 -4.73 -26.52
N MET A 195 -39.16 -5.99 -26.27
CA MET A 195 -40.52 -6.39 -25.86
C MET A 195 -40.86 -5.83 -24.47
N LEU A 196 -39.93 -5.92 -23.52
CA LEU A 196 -40.09 -5.37 -22.17
C LEU A 196 -40.22 -3.84 -22.18
N THR A 197 -39.42 -3.13 -22.98
CA THR A 197 -39.52 -1.66 -23.10
C THR A 197 -40.81 -1.23 -23.79
N ALA A 198 -41.28 -1.96 -24.82
CA ALA A 198 -42.58 -1.71 -25.42
C ALA A 198 -43.73 -1.94 -24.40
N ARG A 199 -43.63 -2.98 -23.57
CA ARG A 199 -44.63 -3.29 -22.55
C ARG A 199 -44.61 -2.29 -21.38
N VAL A 200 -43.42 -1.85 -20.96
CA VAL A 200 -43.24 -0.82 -19.93
C VAL A 200 -43.71 0.53 -20.45
N GLY A 201 -43.34 0.92 -21.68
CA GLY A 201 -43.83 2.13 -22.34
C GLY A 201 -45.35 2.13 -22.51
N GLY A 202 -45.93 0.98 -22.90
CA GLY A 202 -47.38 0.80 -22.99
C GLY A 202 -48.08 0.88 -21.63
N ARG A 203 -47.52 0.27 -20.57
CA ARG A 203 -48.05 0.38 -19.21
C ARG A 203 -47.93 1.80 -18.64
N ILE A 204 -46.84 2.52 -18.92
CA ILE A 204 -46.68 3.93 -18.53
C ILE A 204 -47.70 4.81 -19.28
N HIS A 205 -47.91 4.57 -20.58
CA HIS A 205 -48.93 5.27 -21.35
C HIS A 205 -50.36 4.96 -20.87
N GLN A 206 -50.62 3.72 -20.44
CA GLN A 206 -51.90 3.30 -19.87
C GLN A 206 -52.09 3.77 -18.43
N SER A 207 -51.03 3.93 -17.62
CA SER A 207 -51.13 4.57 -16.30
C SER A 207 -51.23 6.10 -16.41
N GLN A 208 -50.90 6.68 -17.57
CA GLN A 208 -51.07 8.11 -17.87
C GLN A 208 -52.46 8.48 -18.44
N ARG A 209 -53.37 7.53 -18.66
CA ARG A 209 -54.78 7.83 -19.03
C ARG A 209 -55.75 6.91 -18.29
N PRO A 210 -56.85 7.38 -17.66
CA PRO A 210 -57.45 8.73 -17.71
C PRO A 210 -57.73 9.36 -16.32
N ASP A 211 -57.64 10.68 -16.21
CA ASP A 211 -58.83 11.42 -15.79
C ASP A 211 -58.94 12.70 -16.63
N SER A 212 -60.09 12.82 -17.27
CA SER A 212 -60.42 13.89 -18.20
C SER A 212 -60.80 15.13 -17.42
N SER A 213 -59.88 16.10 -17.32
CA SER A 213 -60.15 17.54 -17.40
C SER A 213 -58.95 18.33 -16.88
N GLN A 214 -58.11 18.81 -17.80
CA GLN A 214 -57.63 20.19 -17.84
C GLN A 214 -56.57 20.32 -18.94
N GLU A 215 -56.96 21.05 -19.97
CA GLU A 215 -56.04 21.70 -20.90
C GLU A 215 -55.03 22.54 -20.11
N ARG A 216 -53.77 22.12 -20.06
CA ARG A 216 -52.63 23.04 -20.01
C ARG A 216 -51.50 22.49 -20.87
N THR A 217 -51.34 23.14 -22.01
CA THR A 217 -50.13 23.17 -22.82
C THR A 217 -48.89 23.29 -21.93
N ALA A 218 -48.09 22.23 -21.85
CA ALA A 218 -46.72 22.29 -21.36
C ALA A 218 -45.83 21.58 -22.38
N THR A 219 -45.40 22.37 -23.36
CA THR A 219 -44.37 22.02 -24.33
C THR A 219 -43.05 21.86 -23.59
N TYR A 220 -42.69 20.63 -23.19
CA TYR A 220 -41.32 20.32 -22.76
C TYR A 220 -40.55 19.71 -23.93
N SER A 221 -40.14 20.58 -24.86
CA SER A 221 -39.07 20.31 -25.81
C SER A 221 -37.79 20.97 -25.27
N LEU A 222 -37.16 20.33 -24.29
CA LEU A 222 -35.76 20.62 -23.97
C LEU A 222 -34.90 19.76 -24.90
N GLY A 223 -34.13 20.43 -25.76
CA GLY A 223 -33.27 19.80 -26.75
C GLY A 223 -32.25 18.87 -26.10
N SER A 224 -31.98 17.75 -26.76
CA SER A 224 -30.96 16.77 -26.36
C SER A 224 -29.60 17.38 -26.05
N ASP A 225 -29.28 18.50 -26.69
CA ASP A 225 -27.95 19.12 -26.65
C ASP A 225 -27.69 19.86 -25.32
N GLU A 226 -28.72 20.43 -24.71
CA GLU A 226 -28.60 21.09 -23.39
C GLU A 226 -28.40 20.06 -22.27
N LYS A 227 -28.96 18.85 -22.41
CA LYS A 227 -28.75 17.76 -21.45
C LYS A 227 -27.33 17.20 -21.50
N ILE A 228 -26.72 17.18 -22.68
CA ILE A 228 -25.33 16.73 -22.85
C ILE A 228 -24.38 17.76 -22.24
N ALA A 229 -24.64 19.06 -22.45
CA ALA A 229 -23.85 20.12 -21.83
C ALA A 229 -23.91 20.07 -20.29
N ALA A 230 -25.09 19.84 -19.70
CA ALA A 230 -25.26 19.74 -18.26
C ALA A 230 -24.55 18.52 -17.62
N LEU A 231 -24.31 17.45 -18.39
CA LEU A 231 -23.56 16.28 -17.93
C LEU A 231 -22.04 16.49 -17.95
N PHE A 232 -21.54 17.33 -18.86
CA PHE A 232 -20.11 17.67 -18.91
C PHE A 232 -19.69 18.67 -17.85
N ASP A 233 -20.63 19.51 -17.36
CA ASP A 233 -20.37 20.50 -16.30
C ASP A 233 -20.37 19.89 -14.88
N MET A 234 -20.59 18.58 -14.77
CA MET A 234 -20.67 17.85 -13.50
C MET A 234 -19.46 16.92 -13.24
N MET A 235 -18.44 16.93 -14.11
CA MET A 235 -17.13 16.29 -13.90
C MET A 235 -16.04 17.34 -13.65
#